data_AF-A0A835SFG3-F1
#
_entry.id   AF-A0A835SFG3-F1
#
_cell.length_a   1.000
_cell.length_b   1.000
_cell.length_c   1.000
_cell.angle_alpha   90.00
_cell.angle_beta   90.00
_cell.angle_gamma   90.00
#
_symmetry.space_group_name_H-M   'P 1'
#
loop_
_entity.id
_entity.type
_entity.pdbx_description
1 polymer ?
#
loop_
_entity_poly.entity_id
_entity_poly.type
_entity_poly.pdbx_seq_one_letter_code
_entity_poly.pdbx_strand_id
1 'polypeptide(L)'
;MVAVRCPDDDRRTHVDATVVYHDKDKDVAILEVQRELGAPVLDMAISAGDMYYVHGQSTKAQADATSISHGMVAATELDALSHIRGDIISGKGDSGGGCFSVATGKLMAMVVGGDPTTKKAILVPIAVISSILTDLAVQRRLREQPPGCAA
;
A
#
# COMPACT_ATOMS: atom_id res chain seq x y z
N MET A 1 -0.68 16.68 4.35
CA MET A 1 0.35 16.63 3.28
C MET A 1 0.91 15.22 3.17
N VAL A 2 1.20 14.75 1.96
CA VAL A 2 1.97 13.53 1.67
C VAL A 2 3.10 13.84 0.69
N ALA A 3 4.20 13.11 0.79
CA ALA A 3 5.32 13.23 -0.14
C ALA A 3 5.09 12.33 -1.36
N VAL A 4 5.20 12.89 -2.56
CA VAL A 4 5.02 12.19 -3.84
C VAL A 4 6.24 12.35 -4.73
N ARG A 5 6.50 11.37 -5.61
CA ARG A 5 7.59 11.45 -6.58
C ARG A 5 7.36 12.62 -7.54
N CYS A 6 8.41 13.44 -7.77
CA CYS A 6 8.43 14.38 -8.89
C CYS A 6 8.80 13.62 -10.18
N PRO A 7 8.07 13.80 -11.29
CA PRO A 7 8.48 13.22 -12.58
C PRO A 7 9.80 13.84 -13.09
N ASP A 8 10.03 15.12 -12.78
CA ASP A 8 11.07 15.95 -13.39
C ASP A 8 12.29 16.18 -12.48
N ASP A 9 12.29 15.63 -11.27
CA ASP A 9 13.37 15.78 -10.28
C ASP A 9 13.50 14.48 -9.48
N ASP A 10 14.72 14.17 -9.03
CA ASP A 10 14.99 13.09 -8.07
C ASP A 10 14.44 13.41 -6.67
N ARG A 11 14.04 14.66 -6.44
CA ARG A 11 13.40 15.13 -5.21
C ARG A 11 11.90 14.87 -5.21
N ARG A 12 11.37 14.65 -4.00
CA ARG A 12 9.92 14.53 -3.78
C ARG A 12 9.29 15.91 -3.67
N THR A 13 8.02 16.00 -4.03
CA THR A 13 7.20 17.18 -3.75
C THR A 13 6.17 16.82 -2.71
N HIS A 14 5.79 17.79 -1.87
CA HIS A 14 4.69 17.60 -0.95
C HIS A 14 3.39 18.09 -1.57
N VAL A 15 2.32 17.32 -1.39
CA VAL A 15 0.99 17.69 -1.84
C VAL A 15 -0.01 17.57 -0.70
N ASP A 16 -1.02 18.43 -0.73
CA ASP A 16 -2.15 18.32 0.19
C ASP A 16 -2.95 17.06 -0.09
N ALA A 17 -3.38 16.43 1.00
CA ALA A 17 -4.08 15.15 0.97
C ALA A 17 -5.18 15.15 2.03
N THR A 18 -6.31 14.55 1.70
CA THR A 18 -7.43 14.34 2.61
C THR A 18 -7.69 12.86 2.77
N VAL A 19 -7.87 12.40 4.00
CA VAL A 19 -8.27 11.00 4.27
C VAL A 19 -9.72 10.83 3.87
N VAL A 20 -9.99 9.94 2.90
CA VAL A 20 -11.33 9.66 2.40
C VAL A 20 -11.90 8.34 2.91
N TYR A 21 -11.02 7.46 3.40
CA TYR A 21 -11.40 6.20 4.01
C TYR A 21 -10.32 5.73 4.99
N HIS A 22 -10.74 5.02 6.02
CA HIS A 22 -9.86 4.40 7.02
C HIS A 22 -10.48 3.11 7.53
N ASP A 23 -9.78 1.99 7.33
CA ASP A 23 -10.06 0.68 7.93
C ASP A 23 -9.00 0.41 9.00
N LYS A 24 -9.42 0.45 10.27
CA LYS A 24 -8.52 0.26 11.41
C LYS A 24 -8.06 -1.18 11.58
N ASP A 25 -8.90 -2.14 11.20
CA ASP A 25 -8.59 -3.56 11.40
C ASP A 25 -7.49 -3.97 10.41
N LYS A 26 -7.60 -3.49 9.17
CA LYS A 26 -6.61 -3.77 8.13
C LYS A 26 -5.41 -2.83 8.15
N ASP A 27 -5.46 -1.79 8.98
CA ASP A 27 -4.48 -0.69 9.03
C ASP A 27 -4.27 -0.02 7.66
N VAL A 28 -5.38 0.34 7.00
CA VAL A 28 -5.38 0.95 5.67
C VAL A 28 -6.10 2.30 5.70
N ALA A 29 -5.44 3.34 5.21
CA ALA A 29 -6.06 4.63 4.93
C ALA A 29 -5.96 4.94 3.43
N ILE A 30 -7.06 5.40 2.82
CA ILE A 30 -7.07 5.91 1.45
C ILE A 30 -7.08 7.43 1.52
N LEU A 31 -6.15 8.05 0.80
CA LEU A 31 -6.01 9.49 0.71
C LEU A 31 -6.31 9.97 -0.71
N GLU A 32 -7.00 11.09 -0.81
CA GLU A 32 -7.24 11.80 -2.05
C GLU A 32 -6.35 13.04 -2.11
N VAL A 33 -5.72 13.28 -3.25
CA VAL A 33 -4.83 14.42 -3.50
C VAL A 33 -5.33 15.21 -4.69
N GLN A 34 -5.16 16.53 -4.67
CA GLN A 34 -5.60 17.45 -5.74
C GLN A 34 -4.60 17.52 -6.91
N ARG A 35 -3.94 16.39 -7.21
CA ARG A 35 -2.93 16.28 -8.27
C ARG A 35 -2.98 14.87 -8.86
N GLU A 36 -2.93 14.78 -10.18
CA GLU A 36 -2.80 13.49 -10.86
C GLU A 36 -1.41 12.89 -10.61
N LEU A 37 -1.37 11.62 -10.20
CA LEU A 37 -0.15 10.88 -9.92
C LEU A 37 -0.12 9.60 -10.77
N GLY A 38 1.07 9.22 -11.22
CA GLY A 38 1.28 7.93 -11.85
C GLY A 38 1.01 6.80 -10.86
N ALA A 39 0.04 5.93 -11.18
CA ALA A 39 -0.26 4.75 -10.38
C ALA A 39 0.66 3.58 -10.73
N PRO A 40 1.10 2.77 -9.76
CA PRO A 40 1.81 1.54 -10.05
C PRO A 40 0.88 0.52 -10.71
N VAL A 41 1.43 -0.35 -11.54
CA VAL A 41 0.71 -1.53 -12.03
C VAL A 41 0.60 -2.55 -10.90
N LEU A 42 -0.58 -3.14 -10.73
CA LEU A 42 -0.88 -4.04 -9.62
C LEU A 42 -0.59 -5.50 -9.98
N ASP A 43 -0.14 -6.28 -9.01
CA ASP A 43 0.04 -7.73 -9.09
C ASP A 43 -0.83 -8.43 -8.05
N MET A 44 -1.92 -9.03 -8.51
CA MET A 44 -2.91 -9.69 -7.65
C MET A 44 -2.51 -11.14 -7.34
N ALA A 45 -1.56 -11.71 -8.08
CA ALA A 45 -1.13 -13.08 -7.94
C ALA A 45 0.12 -13.12 -7.05
N ILE A 46 -0.06 -13.50 -5.78
CA ILE A 46 1.01 -13.62 -4.80
C ILE A 46 1.11 -15.07 -4.36
N SER A 47 2.32 -15.62 -4.40
CA SER A 47 2.66 -16.97 -3.93
C SER A 47 3.71 -16.90 -2.83
N ALA A 48 3.69 -17.89 -1.92
CA ALA A 48 4.79 -18.08 -0.99
C ALA A 48 6.09 -18.37 -1.76
N GLY A 49 7.17 -17.71 -1.37
CA GLY A 49 8.45 -17.76 -2.08
C GLY A 49 8.66 -16.62 -3.09
N ASP A 50 7.62 -15.82 -3.40
CA ASP A 50 7.79 -14.68 -4.30
C ASP A 50 8.72 -13.63 -3.69
N MET A 51 9.72 -13.22 -4.46
CA MET A 51 10.67 -12.18 -4.05
C MET A 51 10.09 -10.80 -4.32
N TYR A 52 10.29 -9.87 -3.39
CA TYR A 52 9.86 -8.48 -3.53
C TYR A 52 10.91 -7.47 -3.05
N TYR A 53 10.85 -6.28 -3.63
CA TYR A 53 11.50 -5.08 -3.11
C TYR A 53 10.50 -4.29 -2.26
N VAL A 54 10.89 -3.86 -1.07
CA VAL A 54 10.15 -2.82 -0.34
C VAL A 54 10.70 -1.47 -0.77
N HIS A 55 9.81 -0.59 -1.21
CA HIS A 55 10.10 0.82 -1.42
C HIS A 55 9.40 1.64 -0.34
N GLY A 56 10.20 2.25 0.55
CA GLY A 56 9.72 2.94 1.74
C GLY A 56 10.52 4.19 2.10
N GLN A 57 10.30 4.69 3.32
CA GLN A 57 11.02 5.83 3.90
C GLN A 57 11.52 5.48 5.30
N SER A 58 12.40 4.48 5.37
CA SER A 58 12.97 4.07 6.64
C SER A 58 13.61 5.26 7.35
N THR A 59 13.50 5.34 8.68
CA THR A 59 14.17 6.36 9.51
C THR A 59 15.69 6.35 9.38
N LYS A 60 16.26 5.31 8.74
CA LYS A 60 17.69 5.23 8.40
C LYS A 60 18.04 5.87 7.06
N ALA A 61 17.06 6.17 6.21
CA ALA A 61 17.26 6.91 4.98
C ALA A 61 17.50 8.39 5.32
N GLN A 62 18.42 9.05 4.59
CA GLN A 62 18.65 10.48 4.79
C GLN A 62 17.39 11.26 4.40
N ALA A 63 16.93 12.17 5.26
CA ALA A 63 15.82 13.13 5.12
C ALA A 63 14.78 12.91 3.99
N ASP A 64 15.19 12.99 2.72
CA ASP A 64 14.32 12.92 1.53
C ASP A 64 14.54 11.68 0.63
N ALA A 65 15.44 10.76 1.00
CA ALA A 65 15.80 9.58 0.22
C ALA A 65 14.86 8.39 0.48
N THR A 66 14.57 7.62 -0.56
CA THR A 66 13.77 6.39 -0.43
C THR A 66 14.67 5.25 0.03
N SER A 67 14.18 4.38 0.92
CA SER A 67 14.84 3.12 1.25
C SER A 67 14.36 2.02 0.31
N ILE A 68 15.29 1.14 -0.07
CA ILE A 68 14.99 -0.11 -0.73
C ILE A 68 15.48 -1.26 0.16
N SER A 69 14.60 -2.18 0.49
CA SER A 69 14.96 -3.46 1.09
C SER A 69 14.41 -4.62 0.28
N HIS A 70 14.88 -5.83 0.54
CA HIS A 70 14.51 -7.02 -0.22
C HIS A 70 13.93 -8.04 0.74
N GLY A 71 12.84 -8.68 0.34
CA GLY A 71 12.22 -9.75 1.10
C GLY A 71 11.62 -10.81 0.20
N MET A 72 11.01 -11.78 0.85
CA MET A 72 10.30 -12.89 0.24
C MET A 72 8.97 -13.07 0.96
N VAL A 73 7.92 -13.41 0.21
CA VAL A 73 6.63 -13.77 0.80
C VAL A 73 6.79 -15.08 1.58
N ALA A 74 6.63 -15.01 2.90
CA ALA A 74 6.77 -16.16 3.78
C ALA A 74 5.48 -16.98 3.88
N ALA A 75 4.32 -16.31 3.87
CA ALA A 75 3.01 -16.94 3.90
C ALA A 75 1.98 -16.05 3.21
N THR A 76 1.03 -16.64 2.50
CA THR A 76 -0.04 -15.95 1.76
C THR A 76 -1.41 -16.11 2.39
N GLU A 77 -1.55 -16.95 3.40
CA GLU A 77 -2.80 -17.06 4.18
C GLU A 77 -3.06 -15.76 4.92
N LEU A 78 -4.30 -15.27 4.79
CA LEU A 78 -4.74 -14.06 5.48
C LEU A 78 -4.97 -14.36 6.96
N ASP A 79 -4.41 -13.53 7.82
CA ASP A 79 -4.79 -13.53 9.23
C ASP A 79 -6.15 -12.85 9.48
N ALA A 80 -6.55 -12.76 10.75
CA ALA A 80 -7.80 -12.12 11.15
C ALA A 80 -7.91 -10.63 10.75
N LEU A 81 -6.79 -9.98 10.43
CA LEU A 81 -6.69 -8.58 10.01
C LEU A 81 -6.49 -8.44 8.49
N SER A 82 -6.64 -9.54 7.73
CA SER A 82 -6.41 -9.59 6.28
C SER A 82 -4.97 -9.28 5.88
N HIS A 83 -4.00 -9.63 6.72
CA HIS A 83 -2.57 -9.48 6.41
C HIS A 83 -1.93 -10.82 6.04
N ILE A 84 -0.86 -10.73 5.24
CA ILE A 84 0.06 -11.82 4.94
C ILE A 84 1.41 -11.57 5.63
N ARG A 85 2.38 -12.47 5.43
CA ARG A 85 3.70 -12.37 6.09
C ARG A 85 4.85 -12.35 5.08
N GLY A 86 5.77 -11.39 5.28
CA GLY A 86 7.09 -11.36 4.65
C GLY A 86 8.17 -11.94 5.55
N ASP A 87 9.24 -12.46 4.97
CA ASP A 87 10.28 -13.21 5.68
C ASP A 87 11.24 -12.34 6.51
N ILE A 88 11.39 -11.06 6.16
CA ILE A 88 12.22 -10.07 6.84
C ILE A 88 11.40 -9.08 7.67
N ILE A 89 11.97 -8.58 8.77
CA ILE A 89 11.35 -7.48 9.52
C ILE A 89 11.46 -6.17 8.73
N SER A 90 10.34 -5.47 8.58
CA SER A 90 10.31 -4.13 8.00
C SER A 90 11.14 -3.16 8.85
N GLY A 91 11.85 -2.22 8.22
CA GLY A 91 12.50 -1.13 8.92
C GLY A 91 11.48 -0.16 9.54
N LYS A 92 11.86 0.50 10.64
CA LYS A 92 11.09 1.65 11.15
C LYS A 92 10.99 2.70 10.04
N GLY A 93 9.78 3.20 9.77
CA GLY A 93 9.51 4.19 8.71
C GLY A 93 9.13 3.60 7.35
N ASP A 94 9.23 2.28 7.15
CA ASP A 94 8.82 1.63 5.89
C ASP A 94 7.30 1.36 5.82
N SER A 95 6.57 1.52 6.93
CA SER A 95 5.10 1.39 6.96
C SER A 95 4.44 2.38 5.99
N GLY A 96 3.43 1.91 5.25
CA GLY A 96 2.84 2.61 4.10
C GLY A 96 3.66 2.50 2.81
N GLY A 97 4.86 1.91 2.84
CA GLY A 97 5.67 1.61 1.68
C GLY A 97 5.10 0.47 0.83
N GLY A 98 5.46 0.45 -0.45
CA GLY A 98 5.00 -0.57 -1.41
C GLY A 98 5.96 -1.74 -1.52
N CYS A 99 5.43 -2.96 -1.61
CA CYS A 99 6.16 -4.18 -1.96
C CYS A 99 5.98 -4.49 -3.45
N PHE A 100 7.06 -4.46 -4.21
CA PHE A 100 7.08 -4.64 -5.65
C PHE A 100 7.71 -5.98 -6.01
N SER A 101 7.03 -6.77 -6.84
CA SER A 101 7.54 -8.04 -7.37
C SER A 101 8.93 -7.84 -8.00
N VAL A 102 9.90 -8.68 -7.64
CA VAL A 102 11.19 -8.71 -8.35
C VAL A 102 11.00 -9.19 -9.79
N ALA A 103 10.07 -10.13 -10.02
CA ALA A 103 9.87 -10.73 -11.33
C ALA A 103 9.14 -9.79 -12.31
N THR A 104 8.15 -9.02 -11.83
CA THR A 104 7.26 -8.23 -12.69
C THR A 104 7.41 -6.72 -12.52
N GLY A 105 8.06 -6.25 -11.44
CA GLY A 105 8.13 -4.84 -11.08
C GLY A 105 6.80 -4.23 -10.62
N LYS A 106 5.75 -5.06 -10.47
CA LYS A 106 4.39 -4.62 -10.12
C LYS A 106 4.18 -4.60 -8.61
N LEU A 107 3.29 -3.72 -8.15
CA LEU A 107 2.93 -3.60 -6.73
C LEU A 107 2.06 -4.79 -6.31
N MET A 108 2.55 -5.59 -5.36
CA MET A 108 1.84 -6.78 -4.86
C MET A 108 1.27 -6.61 -3.46
N ALA A 109 1.89 -5.77 -2.61
CA ALA A 109 1.41 -5.55 -1.25
C ALA A 109 1.88 -4.19 -0.73
N MET A 110 1.37 -3.77 0.42
CA MET A 110 1.91 -2.64 1.17
C MET A 110 2.37 -3.09 2.55
N VAL A 111 3.40 -2.43 3.07
CA VAL A 111 3.94 -2.70 4.40
C VAL A 111 3.05 -2.07 5.45
N VAL A 112 2.56 -2.88 6.38
CA VAL A 112 1.88 -2.43 7.60
C VAL A 112 2.91 -2.18 8.69
N GLY A 113 3.82 -3.14 8.88
CA GLY A 113 4.87 -3.04 9.88
C GLY A 113 5.68 -4.32 10.00
N GLY A 114 6.25 -4.55 11.18
CA GLY A 114 6.99 -5.77 11.49
C GLY A 114 6.55 -6.34 12.84
N ASP A 115 6.42 -7.66 12.90
CA ASP A 115 6.24 -8.40 14.15
C ASP A 115 7.61 -8.70 14.77
N PRO A 116 7.96 -8.08 15.91
CA PRO A 116 9.25 -8.31 16.57
C PRO A 116 9.40 -9.72 17.15
N THR A 117 8.29 -10.41 17.44
CA THR A 117 8.29 -11.75 18.03
C THR A 117 8.68 -12.79 16.98
N THR A 118 8.02 -12.75 15.83
CA THR A 118 8.26 -13.70 14.73
C THR A 118 9.35 -13.22 13.78
N LYS A 119 9.81 -11.96 13.90
CA LYS A 119 10.76 -11.28 13.01
C LYS A 119 10.27 -11.27 11.55
N LYS A 120 8.96 -11.12 11.35
CA LYS A 120 8.31 -11.11 10.03
C LYS A 120 7.77 -9.73 9.70
N ALA A 121 7.72 -9.39 8.42
CA ALA A 121 6.96 -8.24 7.95
C ALA A 121 5.48 -8.58 7.96
N ILE A 122 4.66 -7.61 8.32
CA ILE A 122 3.21 -7.65 8.19
C ILE A 122 2.86 -6.84 6.95
N LEU A 123 2.19 -7.49 6.00
CA LEU A 123 1.88 -6.89 4.70
C LEU A 123 0.38 -6.98 4.44
N VAL A 124 -0.20 -5.93 3.86
CA VAL A 124 -1.55 -5.98 3.31
C VAL A 124 -1.46 -6.26 1.80
N PRO A 125 -2.00 -7.38 1.30
CA PRO A 125 -1.98 -7.68 -0.13
C PRO A 125 -2.75 -6.65 -0.94
N ILE A 126 -2.30 -6.38 -2.16
CA ILE A 126 -2.98 -5.44 -3.06
C ILE A 126 -4.38 -5.92 -3.45
N ALA A 127 -4.65 -7.22 -3.39
CA ALA A 127 -5.99 -7.78 -3.57
C ALA A 127 -6.98 -7.26 -2.51
N VAL A 128 -6.53 -7.14 -1.26
CA VAL A 128 -7.33 -6.58 -0.15
C VAL A 128 -7.62 -5.09 -0.39
N ILE A 129 -6.59 -4.34 -0.77
CA ILE A 129 -6.74 -2.90 -1.08
C ILE A 129 -7.67 -2.69 -2.28
N SER A 130 -7.54 -3.51 -3.33
CA SER A 130 -8.38 -3.42 -4.53
C SER A 130 -9.85 -3.70 -4.22
N SER A 131 -10.14 -4.61 -3.29
CA SER A 131 -11.50 -4.84 -2.80
C SER A 131 -12.06 -3.59 -2.13
N ILE A 132 -11.29 -2.97 -1.21
CA ILE A 132 -11.68 -1.72 -0.54
C ILE A 132 -11.97 -0.62 -1.57
N LEU A 133 -11.09 -0.43 -2.55
CA LEU A 133 -11.25 0.58 -3.60
C LEU A 133 -12.49 0.32 -4.46
N THR A 134 -12.79 -0.94 -4.76
CA THR A 134 -13.99 -1.34 -5.50
C THR A 134 -15.26 -1.01 -4.71
N ASP A 135 -15.28 -1.36 -3.41
CA ASP A 135 -16.41 -1.06 -2.53
C ASP A 135 -16.66 0.45 -2.40
N LEU A 136 -15.59 1.23 -2.25
CA LEU A 136 -15.67 2.69 -2.21
C LEU A 136 -16.21 3.27 -3.52
N ALA A 137 -15.79 2.74 -4.67
CA ALA A 137 -16.30 3.18 -5.96
C ALA A 137 -17.81 2.90 -6.11
N VAL A 138 -18.28 1.75 -5.63
CA VAL A 138 -19.72 1.42 -5.61
C VAL A 138 -20.48 2.36 -4.69
N GLN A 139 -19.98 2.62 -3.47
CA GLN A 139 -20.62 3.51 -2.52
C GLN A 139 -20.71 4.96 -3.03
N ARG A 140 -19.67 5.47 -3.70
CA ARG A 140 -19.69 6.79 -4.33
C ARG A 140 -20.79 6.88 -5.39
N ARG A 141 -20.89 5.88 -6.28
CA ARG A 141 -21.96 5.82 -7.31
C ARG A 141 -23.36 5.80 -6.71
N LEU A 142 -23.57 5.08 -5.60
CA LEU A 142 -24.88 5.02 -4.93
C LEU A 142 -25.27 6.38 -4.31
N ARG A 143 -24.30 7.18 -3.83
CA ARG A 143 -24.56 8.51 -3.27
C ARG A 143 -24.81 9.57 -4.34
N GLU A 144 -24.28 9.38 -5.54
CA GLU A 144 -24.43 10.29 -6.68
C GLU A 144 -25.68 10.01 -7.53
N GLN A 145 -26.40 8.90 -7.29
CA GLN A 145 -27.70 8.69 -7.91
C GLN A 145 -28.71 9.71 -7.34
N PRO A 146 -29.33 10.56 -8.18
CA PRO A 146 -30.43 11.40 -7.72
C PRO A 146 -31.54 10.50 -7.18
N PRO A 147 -32.34 10.94 -6.18
CA PRO A 147 -33.49 10.18 -5.72
C PRO A 147 -34.42 9.92 -6.92
N GLY A 148 -34.35 8.70 -7.44
CA GLY A 148 -35.15 8.28 -8.57
C GLY A 148 -36.61 8.27 -8.17
N CYS A 149 -37.41 9.03 -8.90
CA CYS A 149 -38.87 8.90 -8.94
C CYS A 149 -39.24 7.42 -9.01
N ALA A 150 -39.79 6.89 -7.92
CA ALA A 150 -40.68 5.75 -8.01
C ALA A 150 -41.93 6.25 -8.74
N ALA A 151 -42.07 5.86 -10.02
CA ALA A 151 -43.31 5.92 -10.76
C ALA A 151 -44.07 4.61 -10.56
#